data_AF-A0A3Q3KI30-F1
#
_entry.id   AF-A0A3Q3KI30-F1
#
_cell.length_a   1.000
_cell.length_b   1.000
_cell.length_c   1.000
_cell.angle_alpha   90.00
_cell.angle_beta   90.00
_cell.angle_gamma   90.00
#
_symmetry.space_group_name_H-M   'P 1'
#
loop_
_entity.id
_entity.type
_entity.pdbx_description
1 polymer ?
#
loop_
_entity_poly.entity_id
_entity_poly.type
_entity_poly.pdbx_seq_one_letter_code
_entity_poly.pdbx_strand_id
1 'polypeptide(L)'
;MTLKGVRPAWKLKRNFVSINEHRFIGLLKAVHIMAEDRQNRQYPHNLQGVLQLAVEAGSAAEGPAPLEPMSEERKAWLREALSEICKGQVDEVEQMKQCLAVLTKEGRSEREREGEEEMDEEDEDERESAFELLSELCENLDNARDLMILGGLELCVSQYLCHVQSGLRWRAAELIASCAQNMPQVQVHLLNIGALPKLLQLIDSDLHSTVRVKALYAVSCLVREQEEGFQAFLSHDGFSVLMRGMQAENEKLRTKSAFLLLNLLTSHPEQKDSVVSMGMVQQLVSVLRTPHSPFHEHVLGALCCLVEDCPQGLQDCRNPALGLEELLRQKARELQGKEENQEELGFCKRLKVMCFCKEQPDDSGMDR
;
A
#
# COMPACT_ATOMS: atom_id res chain seq x y z
N MET A 1 44.36 22.96 5.48
CA MET A 1 43.81 22.49 4.18
C MET A 1 42.90 21.30 4.46
N THR A 2 41.61 21.57 4.47
CA THR A 2 40.50 20.62 4.70
C THR A 2 40.04 20.02 3.38
N LEU A 3 39.95 18.69 3.30
CA LEU A 3 39.16 17.99 2.28
C LEU A 3 37.93 17.36 2.93
N LYS A 4 36.78 18.00 2.67
CA LYS A 4 35.41 17.47 2.76
C LYS A 4 35.33 16.28 1.78
N GLY A 5 34.63 15.17 1.99
CA GLY A 5 33.39 14.93 2.72
C GLY A 5 32.62 13.92 1.87
N VAL A 6 32.95 12.63 2.01
CA VAL A 6 32.25 11.52 1.34
C VAL A 6 30.95 11.29 2.10
N ARG A 7 29.82 11.65 1.48
CA ARG A 7 28.49 11.31 2.00
C ARG A 7 28.21 9.84 1.69
N PRO A 8 27.67 9.04 2.62
CA PRO A 8 27.53 7.61 2.36
C PRO A 8 26.15 7.28 1.75
N ALA A 9 26.13 6.20 0.96
CA ALA A 9 25.12 5.88 -0.05
C ALA A 9 23.70 5.54 0.46
N TRP A 10 23.47 5.51 1.78
CA TRP A 10 22.19 5.19 2.40
C TRP A 10 21.12 6.29 2.21
N LYS A 11 21.49 7.52 1.84
CA LYS A 11 20.52 8.60 1.58
C LYS A 11 19.80 8.52 0.22
N LEU A 12 20.22 7.65 -0.71
CA LEU A 12 19.54 7.52 -2.02
C LEU A 12 18.51 6.38 -2.09
N LYS A 13 18.61 5.32 -1.26
CA LYS A 13 17.67 4.18 -1.31
C LYS A 13 16.29 4.49 -0.70
N ARG A 14 16.20 5.47 0.21
CA ARG A 14 14.92 5.86 0.85
C ARG A 14 13.93 6.56 -0.11
N ASN A 15 14.37 6.92 -1.32
CA ASN A 15 13.54 7.48 -2.38
C ASN A 15 12.96 6.41 -3.34
N PHE A 16 13.37 5.15 -3.27
CA PHE A 16 12.90 4.12 -4.20
C PHE A 16 11.55 3.52 -3.84
N VAL A 17 11.16 3.57 -2.55
CA VAL A 17 9.81 3.17 -2.08
C VAL A 17 8.72 4.18 -2.49
N SER A 18 9.10 5.35 -3.00
CA SER A 18 8.15 6.39 -3.44
C SER A 18 7.85 6.38 -4.95
N ILE A 19 8.48 5.50 -5.74
CA ILE A 19 8.43 5.58 -7.22
C ILE A 19 7.39 4.65 -7.85
N ASN A 20 6.69 3.81 -7.08
CA ASN A 20 5.64 2.93 -7.63
C ASN A 20 4.20 3.46 -7.52
N GLU A 21 3.96 4.67 -7.00
CA GLU A 21 2.60 5.19 -6.79
C GLU A 21 1.96 5.77 -8.08
N HIS A 22 2.72 6.34 -9.04
CA HIS A 22 2.16 6.87 -10.31
C HIS A 22 2.00 5.82 -11.44
N ARG A 23 2.65 4.66 -11.34
CA ARG A 23 2.49 3.59 -12.36
C ARG A 23 1.23 2.76 -12.18
N PHE A 24 0.58 2.81 -11.02
CA PHE A 24 -0.56 1.95 -10.69
C PHE A 24 -1.87 2.35 -11.40
N ILE A 25 -2.13 3.65 -11.60
CA ILE A 25 -3.33 4.12 -12.34
C ILE A 25 -3.19 3.82 -13.85
N GLY A 26 -1.97 3.92 -14.38
CA GLY A 26 -1.64 3.47 -15.73
C GLY A 26 -1.76 1.95 -15.89
N LEU A 27 -1.36 1.18 -14.87
CA LEU A 27 -1.55 -0.28 -14.85
C LEU A 27 -3.04 -0.66 -14.77
N LEU A 28 -3.89 0.06 -14.04
CA LEU A 28 -5.32 -0.25 -13.94
C LEU A 28 -6.06 0.01 -15.27
N LYS A 29 -5.70 1.08 -16.00
CA LYS A 29 -6.17 1.29 -17.38
C LYS A 29 -5.61 0.24 -18.34
N ALA A 30 -4.35 -0.17 -18.18
CA ALA A 30 -3.77 -1.25 -18.97
C ALA A 30 -4.39 -2.62 -18.65
N VAL A 31 -4.77 -2.89 -17.41
CA VAL A 31 -5.44 -4.13 -16.97
C VAL A 31 -6.88 -4.17 -17.50
N HIS A 32 -7.59 -3.04 -17.58
CA HIS A 32 -8.91 -2.98 -18.21
C HIS A 32 -8.84 -3.15 -19.75
N ILE A 33 -7.87 -2.49 -20.41
CA ILE A 33 -7.62 -2.68 -21.86
C ILE A 33 -7.12 -4.09 -22.17
N MET A 34 -6.32 -4.70 -21.29
CA MET A 34 -5.91 -6.10 -21.40
C MET A 34 -7.00 -7.10 -21.02
N ALA A 35 -8.04 -6.70 -20.28
CA ALA A 35 -9.16 -7.57 -19.92
C ALA A 35 -10.07 -7.87 -21.12
N GLU A 36 -10.21 -6.93 -22.06
CA GLU A 36 -10.93 -7.16 -23.32
C GLU A 36 -10.15 -8.04 -24.30
N ASP A 37 -8.81 -8.10 -24.19
CA ASP A 37 -7.94 -8.95 -25.03
C ASP A 37 -7.59 -10.30 -24.36
N ARG A 38 -8.07 -10.54 -23.12
CA ARG A 38 -7.75 -11.72 -22.29
C ARG A 38 -8.62 -12.94 -22.52
N GLN A 39 -9.69 -12.86 -23.32
CA GLN A 39 -10.56 -14.01 -23.55
C GLN A 39 -9.93 -15.15 -24.35
N ASN A 40 -8.67 -15.03 -24.81
CA ASN A 40 -8.08 -16.05 -25.67
C ASN A 40 -6.62 -16.46 -25.37
N ARG A 41 -6.09 -16.22 -24.17
CA ARG A 41 -4.76 -16.71 -23.77
C ARG A 41 -4.82 -17.43 -22.41
N GLN A 42 -5.01 -18.75 -22.45
CA GLN A 42 -4.82 -19.61 -21.28
C GLN A 42 -3.33 -19.63 -20.92
N TYR A 43 -2.97 -19.07 -19.77
CA TYR A 43 -1.64 -19.22 -19.21
C TYR A 43 -1.55 -20.56 -18.45
N PRO A 44 -0.48 -21.33 -18.63
CA PRO A 44 -0.35 -22.64 -18.00
C PRO A 44 -0.14 -22.53 -16.48
N HIS A 45 -0.93 -23.28 -15.71
CA HIS A 45 -0.94 -23.25 -14.23
C HIS A 45 0.00 -24.26 -13.56
N ASN A 46 0.85 -24.94 -14.32
CA ASN A 46 1.83 -25.88 -13.79
C ASN A 46 3.18 -25.74 -14.51
N LEU A 47 4.25 -26.15 -13.83
CA LEU A 47 5.63 -26.15 -14.36
C LEU A 47 5.72 -26.79 -15.75
N GLN A 48 4.93 -27.83 -15.98
CA GLN A 48 4.88 -28.56 -17.24
C GLN A 48 4.34 -27.71 -18.38
N GLY A 49 3.29 -26.91 -18.13
CA GLY A 49 2.74 -26.02 -19.13
C GLY A 49 3.60 -24.77 -19.33
N VAL A 50 4.28 -24.25 -18.31
CA VAL A 50 5.27 -23.16 -18.47
C VAL A 50 6.43 -23.63 -19.35
N LEU A 51 6.92 -24.86 -19.14
CA LEU A 51 7.94 -25.48 -19.99
C LEU A 51 7.43 -25.67 -21.42
N GLN A 52 6.17 -26.06 -21.60
CA GLN A 52 5.56 -26.24 -22.91
C GLN A 52 5.43 -24.91 -23.66
N LEU A 53 5.01 -23.84 -22.98
CA LEU A 53 4.92 -22.50 -23.54
C LEU A 53 6.31 -21.94 -23.90
N ALA A 54 7.34 -22.23 -23.09
CA ALA A 54 8.72 -21.84 -23.37
C ALA A 54 9.29 -22.57 -24.59
N VAL A 55 8.93 -23.84 -24.79
CA VAL A 55 9.29 -24.63 -25.98
C VAL A 55 8.58 -24.09 -27.22
N GLU A 56 7.29 -23.76 -27.11
CA GLU A 56 6.50 -23.19 -28.22
C GLU A 56 7.00 -21.79 -28.60
N ALA A 57 7.32 -20.93 -27.63
CA ALA A 57 7.88 -19.61 -27.87
C ALA A 57 9.31 -19.66 -28.44
N GLY A 58 10.10 -20.68 -28.06
CA GLY A 58 11.42 -20.94 -28.63
C GLY A 58 11.39 -21.53 -30.05
N SER A 59 10.25 -22.05 -30.50
CA SER A 59 10.08 -22.70 -31.82
C SER A 59 9.63 -21.74 -32.92
N ALA A 60 9.46 -20.44 -32.62
CA ALA A 60 9.05 -19.43 -33.61
C ALA A 60 10.18 -18.99 -34.57
N ALA A 61 11.42 -19.43 -34.33
CA ALA A 61 12.54 -19.24 -35.24
C ALA A 61 13.29 -20.57 -35.38
N GLU A 62 13.28 -21.10 -36.62
CA GLU A 62 13.90 -22.36 -37.06
C GLU A 62 13.14 -23.66 -36.69
N GLY A 63 12.99 -24.54 -37.68
CA GLY A 63 12.23 -25.79 -37.59
C GLY A 63 12.70 -26.73 -36.47
N PRO A 64 11.92 -27.77 -36.12
CA PRO A 64 12.14 -28.55 -34.90
C PRO A 64 13.49 -29.27 -34.98
N ALA A 65 14.50 -28.75 -34.27
CA ALA A 65 15.70 -29.49 -33.98
C ALA A 65 15.30 -30.77 -33.21
N PRO A 66 15.98 -31.92 -33.44
CA PRO A 66 15.75 -33.11 -32.62
C PRO A 66 15.88 -32.73 -31.14
N LEU A 67 14.96 -33.18 -30.29
CA LEU A 67 15.08 -33.05 -28.84
C LEU A 67 16.27 -33.91 -28.38
N GLU A 68 17.48 -33.36 -28.50
CA GLU A 68 18.67 -34.01 -28.01
C GLU A 68 18.59 -34.06 -26.48
N PRO A 69 18.80 -35.24 -25.86
CA PRO A 69 18.90 -35.32 -24.41
C PRO A 69 20.03 -34.39 -23.98
N MET A 70 19.69 -33.43 -23.13
CA MET A 70 20.61 -32.42 -22.61
C MET A 70 21.97 -33.04 -22.26
N SER A 71 23.08 -32.41 -22.69
CA SER A 71 24.42 -32.93 -22.45
C SER A 71 24.68 -33.11 -20.94
N GLU A 72 25.46 -34.12 -20.56
CA GLU A 72 25.77 -34.37 -19.15
C GLU A 72 26.44 -33.16 -18.47
N GLU A 73 27.21 -32.37 -19.22
CA GLU A 73 27.78 -31.11 -18.75
C GLU A 73 26.69 -30.07 -18.43
N ARG A 74 25.68 -29.94 -19.28
CA ARG A 74 24.54 -29.03 -19.05
C ARG A 74 23.64 -29.52 -17.91
N LYS A 75 23.51 -30.85 -17.73
CA LYS A 75 22.84 -31.44 -16.56
C LYS A 75 23.59 -31.13 -15.27
N ALA A 76 24.91 -31.30 -15.27
CA ALA A 76 25.75 -31.02 -14.12
C ALA A 76 25.68 -29.54 -13.73
N TRP A 77 25.83 -28.65 -14.72
CA TRP A 77 25.70 -27.20 -14.50
C TRP A 77 24.32 -26.80 -13.96
N LEU A 78 23.22 -27.34 -14.52
CA LEU A 78 21.87 -27.07 -14.00
C LEU A 78 21.68 -27.60 -12.58
N ARG A 79 22.19 -28.79 -12.26
CA ARG A 79 22.13 -29.34 -10.89
C ARG A 79 22.90 -28.48 -9.90
N GLU A 80 24.07 -27.99 -10.30
CA GLU A 80 24.89 -27.09 -9.48
C GLU A 80 24.16 -25.76 -9.24
N ALA A 81 23.65 -25.12 -10.30
CA ALA A 81 22.87 -23.89 -10.20
C ALA A 81 21.63 -24.05 -9.30
N LEU A 82 20.88 -25.14 -9.46
CA LEU A 82 19.73 -25.45 -8.59
C LEU A 82 20.17 -25.69 -7.13
N SER A 83 21.31 -26.34 -6.91
CA SER A 83 21.84 -26.57 -5.57
C SER A 83 22.27 -25.27 -4.88
N GLU A 84 22.86 -24.33 -5.61
CA GLU A 84 23.25 -23.02 -5.06
C GLU A 84 22.02 -22.17 -4.71
N ILE A 85 20.97 -22.20 -5.54
CA ILE A 85 19.70 -21.54 -5.24
C ILE A 85 19.06 -22.14 -3.98
N CYS A 86 19.03 -23.48 -3.87
CA CYS A 86 18.48 -24.14 -2.68
C CYS A 86 19.30 -23.84 -1.42
N LYS A 87 20.63 -23.76 -1.52
CA LYS A 87 21.49 -23.37 -0.39
C LYS A 87 21.22 -21.95 0.07
N GLY A 88 21.05 -21.01 -0.88
CA GLY A 88 20.68 -19.63 -0.57
C GLY A 88 19.37 -19.54 0.21
N GLN A 89 18.32 -20.23 -0.26
CA GLN A 89 17.04 -20.27 0.45
C GLN A 89 17.14 -20.88 1.86
N VAL A 90 17.92 -21.94 2.03
CA VAL A 90 18.13 -22.55 3.36
C VAL A 90 18.87 -21.59 4.30
N ASP A 91 19.86 -20.84 3.80
CA ASP A 91 20.57 -19.83 4.59
C ASP A 91 19.65 -18.68 5.00
N GLU A 92 18.80 -18.19 4.09
CA GLU A 92 17.80 -17.15 4.38
C GLU A 92 16.82 -17.59 5.49
N VAL A 93 16.36 -18.85 5.47
CA VAL A 93 15.49 -19.39 6.52
C VAL A 93 16.19 -19.50 7.88
N GLU A 94 17.46 -19.90 7.91
CA GLU A 94 18.24 -19.93 9.15
C GLU A 94 18.50 -18.52 9.70
N GLN A 95 18.75 -17.53 8.82
CA GLN A 95 18.84 -16.12 9.22
C GLN A 95 17.52 -15.62 9.82
N MET A 96 16.37 -15.93 9.19
CA MET A 96 15.06 -15.59 9.75
C MET A 96 14.87 -16.20 11.15
N LYS A 97 15.23 -17.46 11.36
CA LYS A 97 15.16 -18.11 12.69
C LYS A 97 16.05 -17.43 13.72
N GLN A 98 17.26 -16.99 13.33
CA GLN A 98 18.16 -16.26 14.21
C GLN A 98 17.56 -14.92 14.62
N CYS A 99 17.01 -14.15 13.68
CA CYS A 99 16.29 -12.91 13.99
C CYS A 99 15.11 -13.15 14.93
N LEU A 100 14.28 -14.16 14.65
CA LEU A 100 13.16 -14.51 15.53
C LEU A 100 13.61 -14.94 16.92
N ALA A 101 14.76 -15.62 17.04
CA ALA A 101 15.33 -15.98 18.33
C ALA A 101 15.76 -14.74 19.13
N VAL A 102 16.32 -13.71 18.49
CA VAL A 102 16.63 -12.42 19.12
C VAL A 102 15.35 -11.74 19.61
N LEU A 103 14.33 -11.66 18.75
CA LEU A 103 13.04 -11.01 19.07
C LEU A 103 12.26 -11.76 20.16
N THR A 104 12.36 -13.08 20.25
CA THR A 104 11.59 -13.85 21.25
C THR A 104 12.16 -13.72 22.68
N LYS A 105 13.42 -13.27 22.85
CA LYS A 105 14.06 -13.14 24.19
C LYS A 105 13.29 -12.20 25.13
N GLU A 106 12.57 -11.23 24.56
CA GLU A 106 11.81 -10.21 25.27
C GLU A 106 10.68 -10.80 26.14
N GLY A 107 9.94 -11.80 25.64
CA GLY A 107 8.83 -12.43 26.37
C GLY A 107 9.24 -13.22 27.63
N ARG A 108 10.54 -13.49 27.83
CA ARG A 108 11.07 -14.03 29.08
C ARG A 108 11.45 -12.93 30.07
N SER A 109 11.94 -11.81 29.57
CA SER A 109 12.42 -10.69 30.39
C SER A 109 11.29 -10.00 31.16
N GLU A 110 10.11 -9.84 30.56
CA GLU A 110 8.94 -9.26 31.26
C GLU A 110 8.41 -10.12 32.42
N ARG A 111 8.60 -11.45 32.39
CA ARG A 111 8.15 -12.36 33.47
C ARG A 111 9.12 -12.46 34.64
N GLU A 112 10.36 -12.01 34.45
CA GLU A 112 11.42 -12.06 35.47
C GLU A 112 11.77 -10.68 36.04
N ARG A 113 11.27 -9.58 35.44
CA ARG A 113 11.54 -8.20 35.87
C ARG A 113 10.46 -7.65 36.81
N GLU A 114 10.36 -8.24 38.00
CA GLU A 114 10.03 -7.48 39.21
C GLU A 114 11.32 -6.81 39.70
N GLY A 115 11.83 -5.84 38.94
CA GLY A 115 13.09 -5.17 39.23
C GLY A 115 13.40 -4.14 38.16
N GLU A 116 13.58 -2.89 38.60
CA GLU A 116 13.93 -1.73 37.77
C GLU A 116 15.29 -1.94 37.10
N GLU A 117 15.32 -2.39 35.86
CA GLU A 117 16.50 -2.25 34.99
C GLU A 117 16.01 -1.75 33.63
N GLU A 118 16.50 -0.56 33.27
CA GLU A 118 16.38 0.05 31.93
C GLU A 118 16.72 -1.03 30.88
N MET A 119 15.94 -1.15 29.79
CA MET A 119 16.41 -1.97 28.68
C MET A 119 17.74 -1.39 28.22
N ASP A 120 18.80 -2.20 28.20
CA ASP A 120 20.09 -1.78 27.68
C ASP A 120 19.91 -1.30 26.24
N GLU A 121 20.41 -0.10 25.91
CA GLU A 121 20.31 0.48 24.54
C GLU A 121 20.88 -0.50 23.49
N GLU A 122 21.87 -1.32 23.87
CA GLU A 122 22.46 -2.37 23.04
C GLU A 122 21.46 -3.47 22.66
N ASP A 123 20.59 -3.90 23.59
CA ASP A 123 19.54 -4.90 23.33
C ASP A 123 18.47 -4.36 22.37
N GLU A 124 18.20 -3.05 22.42
CA GLU A 124 17.25 -2.40 21.51
C GLU A 124 17.81 -2.33 20.09
N ASP A 125 19.06 -1.89 19.93
CA ASP A 125 19.76 -1.83 18.64
C ASP A 125 19.86 -3.20 17.96
N GLU A 126 20.08 -4.26 18.73
CA GLU A 126 20.08 -5.64 18.21
C GLU A 126 18.70 -6.03 17.64
N ARG A 127 17.61 -5.68 18.32
CA ARG A 127 16.24 -5.97 17.86
C ARG A 127 15.87 -5.13 16.65
N GLU A 128 16.24 -3.85 16.64
CA GLU A 128 16.04 -3.00 15.48
C GLU A 128 16.76 -3.57 14.24
N SER A 129 18.00 -4.02 14.42
CA SER A 129 18.79 -4.67 13.37
C SER A 129 18.14 -5.99 12.90
N ALA A 130 17.59 -6.79 13.82
CA ALA A 130 16.87 -8.01 13.48
C ALA A 130 15.62 -7.73 12.63
N PHE A 131 14.86 -6.69 12.95
CA PHE A 131 13.71 -6.27 12.14
C PHE A 131 14.10 -5.75 10.76
N GLU A 132 15.22 -5.02 10.65
CA GLU A 132 15.73 -4.52 9.38
C GLU A 132 16.12 -5.70 8.47
N LEU A 133 16.86 -6.68 9.00
CA LEU A 133 17.23 -7.87 8.24
C LEU A 133 16.00 -8.69 7.83
N LEU A 134 15.03 -8.90 8.73
CA LEU A 134 13.77 -9.59 8.39
C LEU A 134 13.01 -8.86 7.28
N SER A 135 13.00 -7.52 7.31
CA SER A 135 12.34 -6.71 6.29
C SER A 135 13.01 -6.85 4.93
N GLU A 136 14.35 -6.89 4.88
CA GLU A 136 15.11 -7.14 3.65
C GLU A 136 14.85 -8.55 3.10
N LEU A 137 14.86 -9.57 3.96
CA LEU A 137 14.58 -10.95 3.55
C LEU A 137 13.15 -11.12 3.03
N CYS A 138 12.17 -10.48 3.68
CA CYS A 138 10.75 -10.57 3.32
C CYS A 138 10.35 -9.71 2.12
N GLU A 139 11.28 -9.02 1.45
CA GLU A 139 11.04 -8.51 0.09
C GLU A 139 10.78 -9.68 -0.88
N ASN A 140 11.29 -10.87 -0.58
CA ASN A 140 10.94 -12.11 -1.27
C ASN A 140 9.64 -12.72 -0.72
N LEU A 141 8.67 -12.99 -1.60
CA LEU A 141 7.37 -13.55 -1.25
C LEU A 141 7.47 -14.95 -0.61
N ASP A 142 8.46 -15.74 -0.98
CA ASP A 142 8.66 -17.06 -0.37
C ASP A 142 9.14 -16.92 1.08
N ASN A 143 10.08 -16.02 1.34
CA ASN A 143 10.54 -15.72 2.70
C ASN A 143 9.43 -15.13 3.58
N ALA A 144 8.56 -14.29 3.01
CA ALA A 144 7.38 -13.80 3.73
C ALA A 144 6.42 -14.93 4.14
N ARG A 145 6.28 -15.98 3.31
CA ARG A 145 5.51 -17.18 3.68
C ARG A 145 6.23 -18.00 4.74
N ASP A 146 7.54 -18.17 4.63
CA ASP A 146 8.33 -18.88 5.64
C ASP A 146 8.26 -18.17 6.99
N LEU A 147 8.35 -16.83 7.02
CA LEU A 147 8.18 -16.04 8.24
C LEU A 147 6.80 -16.24 8.88
N MET A 148 5.74 -16.30 8.06
CA MET A 148 4.39 -16.64 8.51
C MET A 148 4.34 -18.04 9.13
N ILE A 149 4.94 -19.05 8.48
CA ILE A 149 4.98 -20.44 8.98
C ILE A 149 5.79 -20.53 10.29
N LEU A 150 6.86 -19.75 10.41
CA LEU A 150 7.72 -19.69 11.60
C LEU A 150 7.07 -18.96 12.78
N GLY A 151 5.89 -18.38 12.62
CA GLY A 151 5.18 -17.64 13.66
C GLY A 151 5.70 -16.21 13.89
N GLY A 152 6.49 -15.68 12.95
CA GLY A 152 7.08 -14.34 13.07
C GLY A 152 6.06 -13.21 13.00
N LEU A 153 4.97 -13.41 12.24
CA LEU A 153 3.90 -12.42 12.12
C LEU A 153 3.07 -12.34 13.41
N GLU A 154 2.82 -13.47 14.06
CA GLU A 154 2.16 -13.58 15.36
C GLU A 154 2.97 -12.85 16.43
N LEU A 155 4.30 -13.01 16.41
CA LEU A 155 5.20 -12.27 17.29
C LEU A 155 5.07 -10.76 17.08
N CYS A 156 5.06 -10.31 15.82
CA CYS A 156 4.88 -8.90 15.49
C CYS A 156 3.56 -8.34 16.04
N VAL A 157 2.45 -9.05 15.84
CA VAL A 157 1.11 -8.60 16.23
C VAL A 157 0.88 -8.66 17.75
N SER A 158 1.38 -9.71 18.40
CA SER A 158 1.12 -9.94 19.82
C SER A 158 2.01 -9.10 20.73
N GLN A 159 3.30 -8.95 20.41
CA GLN A 159 4.29 -8.29 21.28
C GLN A 159 4.69 -6.91 20.74
N TYR A 160 5.06 -6.83 19.46
CA TYR A 160 5.74 -5.64 18.95
C TYR A 160 4.85 -4.48 18.53
N LEU A 161 3.64 -4.73 18.05
CA LEU A 161 2.70 -3.63 17.72
C LEU A 161 2.29 -2.80 18.94
N CYS A 162 2.37 -3.36 20.16
CA CYS A 162 2.04 -2.67 21.40
C CYS A 162 3.27 -2.38 22.27
N HIS A 163 4.48 -2.52 21.72
CA HIS A 163 5.71 -2.35 22.46
C HIS A 163 5.90 -0.91 22.96
N VAL A 164 6.62 -0.72 24.08
CA VAL A 164 6.86 0.61 24.67
C VAL A 164 7.65 1.51 23.72
N GLN A 165 8.65 0.96 23.04
CA GLN A 165 9.50 1.69 22.09
C GLN A 165 8.82 1.87 20.74
N SER A 166 8.78 3.13 20.28
CA SER A 166 8.20 3.45 18.97
C SER A 166 9.02 2.89 17.81
N GLY A 167 10.35 2.79 17.97
CA GLY A 167 11.30 2.20 17.02
C GLY A 167 10.92 0.80 16.56
N LEU A 168 10.53 -0.04 17.51
CA LEU A 168 10.12 -1.42 17.27
C LEU A 168 8.67 -1.50 16.77
N ARG A 169 7.76 -0.65 17.26
CA ARG A 169 6.37 -0.60 16.77
C ARG A 169 6.28 -0.32 15.28
N TRP A 170 7.01 0.68 14.77
CA TRP A 170 6.93 1.01 13.34
C TRP A 170 7.62 -0.02 12.45
N ARG A 171 8.71 -0.64 12.91
CA ARG A 171 9.39 -1.72 12.19
C ARG A 171 8.53 -2.98 12.09
N ALA A 172 7.85 -3.36 13.17
CA ALA A 172 6.89 -4.46 13.15
C ALA A 172 5.74 -4.17 12.18
N ALA A 173 5.17 -2.96 12.19
CA ALA A 173 4.14 -2.56 11.23
C ALA A 173 4.66 -2.58 9.78
N GLU A 174 5.91 -2.16 9.53
CA GLU A 174 6.52 -2.23 8.21
C GLU A 174 6.73 -3.67 7.73
N LEU A 175 7.26 -4.55 8.58
CA LEU A 175 7.44 -5.97 8.24
C LEU A 175 6.10 -6.63 7.90
N ILE A 176 5.06 -6.40 8.71
CA ILE A 176 3.70 -6.86 8.42
C ILE A 176 3.23 -6.36 7.04
N ALA A 177 3.47 -5.08 6.73
CA ALA A 177 3.06 -4.50 5.45
C ALA A 177 3.78 -5.15 4.27
N SER A 178 5.09 -5.37 4.37
CA SER A 178 5.90 -6.02 3.33
C SER A 178 5.44 -7.45 3.08
N CYS A 179 5.19 -8.23 4.14
CA CYS A 179 4.72 -9.61 4.01
C CYS A 179 3.28 -9.71 3.48
N ALA A 180 2.41 -8.74 3.81
CA ALA A 180 1.02 -8.74 3.37
C ALA A 180 0.85 -8.27 1.92
N GLN A 181 1.81 -7.53 1.37
CA GLN A 181 1.66 -6.85 0.09
C GLN A 181 1.43 -7.84 -1.06
N ASN A 182 0.25 -7.78 -1.68
CA ASN A 182 -0.15 -8.63 -2.81
C ASN A 182 -0.10 -10.14 -2.50
N MET A 183 -0.30 -10.53 -1.22
CA MET A 183 -0.26 -11.92 -0.78
C MET A 183 -1.53 -12.31 -0.01
N PRO A 184 -2.59 -12.80 -0.70
CA PRO A 184 -3.87 -13.14 -0.07
C PRO A 184 -3.76 -14.11 1.11
N GLN A 185 -2.87 -15.10 1.03
CA GLN A 185 -2.68 -16.06 2.12
C GLN A 185 -2.17 -15.39 3.40
N VAL A 186 -1.18 -14.49 3.27
CA VAL A 186 -0.61 -13.76 4.41
C VAL A 186 -1.58 -12.71 4.93
N GLN A 187 -2.31 -12.03 4.03
CA GLN A 187 -3.37 -11.09 4.41
C GLN A 187 -4.43 -11.77 5.28
N VAL A 188 -4.99 -12.90 4.83
CA VAL A 188 -5.99 -13.67 5.59
C VAL A 188 -5.43 -14.15 6.92
N HIS A 189 -4.20 -14.64 6.96
CA HIS A 189 -3.54 -15.04 8.20
C HIS A 189 -3.44 -13.88 9.21
N LEU A 190 -2.96 -12.72 8.77
CA LEU A 190 -2.85 -11.51 9.59
C LEU A 190 -4.21 -11.01 10.10
N LEU A 191 -5.27 -11.13 9.29
CA LEU A 191 -6.63 -10.82 9.70
C LEU A 191 -7.11 -11.77 10.81
N ASN A 192 -6.87 -13.08 10.66
CA ASN A 192 -7.27 -14.10 11.63
C ASN A 192 -6.59 -13.94 13.00
N ILE A 193 -5.34 -13.48 13.03
CA ILE A 193 -4.61 -13.21 14.28
C ILE A 193 -4.89 -11.81 14.86
N GLY A 194 -5.82 -11.05 14.28
CA GLY A 194 -6.27 -9.77 14.81
C GLY A 194 -5.30 -8.60 14.59
N ALA A 195 -4.52 -8.61 13.51
CA ALA A 195 -3.59 -7.53 13.19
C ALA A 195 -4.33 -6.20 12.89
N LEU A 196 -5.42 -6.26 12.13
CA LEU A 196 -6.13 -5.08 11.64
C LEU A 196 -6.62 -4.13 12.75
N PRO A 197 -7.35 -4.56 13.80
CA PRO A 197 -7.79 -3.66 14.87
C PRO A 197 -6.63 -3.00 15.62
N LYS A 198 -5.53 -3.72 15.85
CA LYS A 198 -4.31 -3.16 16.48
C LYS A 198 -3.68 -2.08 15.59
N LEU A 199 -3.58 -2.33 14.30
CA LEU A 199 -3.03 -1.36 13.34
C LEU A 199 -3.91 -0.10 13.24
N LEU A 200 -5.23 -0.26 13.19
CA LEU A 200 -6.17 0.88 13.19
C LEU A 200 -6.03 1.71 14.47
N GLN A 201 -5.90 1.06 15.64
CA GLN A 201 -5.64 1.75 16.89
C GLN A 201 -4.32 2.55 16.85
N LEU A 202 -3.24 1.98 16.31
CA LEU A 202 -1.96 2.68 16.17
C LEU A 202 -2.07 3.93 15.29
N ILE A 203 -2.87 3.87 14.21
CA ILE A 203 -3.08 5.04 13.33
C ILE A 203 -3.77 6.18 14.09
N ASP A 204 -4.68 5.87 15.01
CA ASP A 204 -5.43 6.88 15.76
C ASP A 204 -4.66 7.42 16.97
N SER A 205 -4.08 6.55 17.81
CA SER A 205 -3.63 6.93 19.15
C SER A 205 -2.11 7.04 19.34
N ASP A 206 -1.29 6.56 18.40
CA ASP A 206 0.16 6.61 18.61
C ASP A 206 0.70 8.05 18.57
N LEU A 207 1.60 8.37 19.51
CA LEU A 207 2.25 9.68 19.61
C LEU A 207 3.24 9.92 18.46
N HIS A 208 3.81 8.86 17.89
CA HIS A 208 4.87 8.95 16.88
C HIS A 208 4.28 8.85 15.48
N SER A 209 4.45 9.92 14.70
CA SER A 209 3.94 9.96 13.33
C SER A 209 4.48 8.86 12.42
N THR A 210 5.72 8.40 12.65
CA THR A 210 6.31 7.30 11.88
C THR A 210 5.53 6.00 12.08
N VAL A 211 5.16 5.68 13.33
CA VAL A 211 4.35 4.50 13.64
C VAL A 211 3.00 4.58 12.94
N ARG A 212 2.32 5.73 13.05
CA ARG A 212 1.02 5.95 12.39
C ARG A 212 1.10 5.75 10.87
N VAL A 213 2.14 6.28 10.23
CA VAL A 213 2.36 6.15 8.78
C VAL A 213 2.62 4.70 8.37
N LYS A 214 3.45 3.97 9.13
CA LYS A 214 3.74 2.55 8.85
C LYS A 214 2.55 1.64 9.14
N ALA A 215 1.79 1.91 10.21
CA ALA A 215 0.55 1.22 10.51
C ALA A 215 -0.48 1.43 9.39
N LEU A 216 -0.62 2.66 8.87
CA LEU A 216 -1.49 2.93 7.71
C LEU A 216 -1.02 2.20 6.45
N TYR A 217 0.29 2.10 6.24
CA TYR A 217 0.84 1.30 5.15
C TYR A 217 0.47 -0.19 5.27
N ALA A 218 0.61 -0.76 6.47
CA ALA A 218 0.18 -2.13 6.75
C ALA A 218 -1.32 -2.34 6.52
N VAL A 219 -2.17 -1.43 7.01
CA VAL A 219 -3.62 -1.48 6.74
C VAL A 219 -3.88 -1.43 5.25
N SER A 220 -3.25 -0.53 4.50
CA SER A 220 -3.37 -0.45 3.04
C SER A 220 -3.04 -1.78 2.36
N CYS A 221 -1.96 -2.46 2.76
CA CYS A 221 -1.61 -3.77 2.22
C CYS A 221 -2.59 -4.89 2.62
N LEU A 222 -3.30 -4.76 3.74
CA LEU A 222 -4.25 -5.78 4.21
C LEU A 222 -5.65 -5.66 3.59
N VAL A 223 -6.06 -4.44 3.24
CA VAL A 223 -7.44 -4.16 2.78
C VAL A 223 -7.57 -4.05 1.26
N ARG A 224 -6.47 -3.72 0.57
CA ARG A 224 -6.48 -3.58 -0.89
C ARG A 224 -6.46 -4.95 -1.54
N GLU A 225 -7.31 -5.11 -2.55
CA GLU A 225 -7.43 -6.34 -3.35
C GLU A 225 -7.75 -7.60 -2.50
N GLN A 226 -8.34 -7.40 -1.32
CA GLN A 226 -8.70 -8.46 -0.37
C GLN A 226 -10.05 -8.18 0.29
N GLU A 227 -11.09 -8.90 -0.15
CA GLU A 227 -12.48 -8.66 0.27
C GLU A 227 -12.69 -8.85 1.78
N GLU A 228 -12.15 -9.91 2.37
CA GLU A 228 -12.29 -10.15 3.82
C GLU A 228 -11.62 -9.06 4.65
N GLY A 229 -10.49 -8.55 4.16
CA GLY A 229 -9.76 -7.44 4.79
C GLY A 229 -10.54 -6.14 4.72
N PHE A 230 -11.17 -5.88 3.58
CA PHE A 230 -12.06 -4.74 3.41
C PHE A 230 -13.29 -4.82 4.33
N GLN A 231 -13.97 -5.97 4.41
CA GLN A 231 -15.12 -6.14 5.31
C GLN A 231 -14.74 -5.99 6.79
N ALA A 232 -13.58 -6.52 7.19
CA ALA A 232 -13.04 -6.31 8.53
C ALA A 232 -12.72 -4.84 8.79
N PHE A 233 -12.19 -4.12 7.81
CA PHE A 233 -11.93 -2.68 7.90
C PHE A 233 -13.20 -1.87 8.09
N LEU A 234 -14.27 -2.19 7.37
CA LEU A 234 -15.58 -1.57 7.57
C LEU A 234 -16.13 -1.85 8.98
N SER A 235 -16.02 -3.09 9.44
CA SER A 235 -16.50 -3.52 10.77
C SER A 235 -15.78 -2.81 11.92
N HIS A 236 -14.56 -2.34 11.70
CA HIS A 236 -13.76 -1.57 12.65
C HIS A 236 -13.79 -0.05 12.43
N ASP A 237 -14.79 0.47 11.72
CA ASP A 237 -14.96 1.91 11.45
C ASP A 237 -13.73 2.54 10.77
N GLY A 238 -13.11 1.79 9.86
CA GLY A 238 -11.86 2.18 9.21
C GLY A 238 -11.94 3.50 8.44
N PHE A 239 -13.09 3.85 7.85
CA PHE A 239 -13.25 5.14 7.16
C PHE A 239 -13.10 6.33 8.10
N SER A 240 -13.57 6.22 9.35
CA SER A 240 -13.41 7.27 10.35
C SER A 240 -11.93 7.43 10.76
N VAL A 241 -11.18 6.33 10.82
CA VAL A 241 -9.71 6.36 11.04
C VAL A 241 -9.01 7.09 9.90
N LEU A 242 -9.36 6.81 8.64
CA LEU A 242 -8.81 7.54 7.48
C LEU A 242 -9.18 9.03 7.51
N MET A 243 -10.41 9.35 7.93
CA MET A 243 -10.88 10.72 8.07
C MET A 243 -10.00 11.52 9.05
N ARG A 244 -9.73 10.94 10.23
CA ARG A 244 -8.83 11.54 11.23
C ARG A 244 -7.38 11.59 10.73
N GLY A 245 -6.94 10.57 9.99
CA GLY A 245 -5.61 10.54 9.35
C GLY A 245 -5.39 11.68 8.36
N MET A 246 -6.42 12.07 7.59
CA MET A 246 -6.39 13.22 6.68
C MET A 246 -6.37 14.59 7.37
N GLN A 247 -6.77 14.65 8.65
CA GLN A 247 -6.70 15.86 9.47
C GLN A 247 -5.41 15.97 10.29
N ALA A 248 -4.57 14.94 10.28
CA ALA A 248 -3.33 14.94 11.05
C ALA A 248 -2.34 15.99 10.53
N GLU A 249 -1.49 16.52 11.41
CA GLU A 249 -0.46 17.50 11.01
C GLU A 249 0.58 16.89 10.06
N ASN A 250 0.88 15.60 10.22
CA ASN A 250 1.85 14.89 9.41
C ASN A 250 1.38 14.75 7.95
N GLU A 251 2.11 15.38 7.03
CA GLU A 251 1.79 15.39 5.60
C GLU A 251 1.74 13.98 5.00
N LYS A 252 2.69 13.11 5.33
CA LYS A 252 2.72 11.73 4.78
C LYS A 252 1.50 10.94 5.19
N LEU A 253 1.05 11.09 6.45
CA LEU A 253 -0.15 10.43 6.94
C LEU A 253 -1.39 10.93 6.19
N ARG A 254 -1.50 12.25 5.96
CA ARG A 254 -2.60 12.84 5.18
C ARG A 254 -2.64 12.30 3.76
N THR A 255 -1.51 12.34 3.05
CA THR A 255 -1.39 11.86 1.67
C THR A 255 -1.78 10.41 1.55
N LYS A 256 -1.23 9.54 2.42
CA LYS A 256 -1.51 8.10 2.37
C LYS A 256 -2.95 7.78 2.76
N SER A 257 -3.56 8.56 3.66
CA SER A 257 -4.97 8.37 4.04
C SER A 257 -5.90 8.72 2.88
N ALA A 258 -5.66 9.87 2.23
CA ALA A 258 -6.43 10.29 1.06
C ALA A 258 -6.25 9.34 -0.13
N PHE A 259 -5.03 8.86 -0.36
CA PHE A 259 -4.74 7.87 -1.41
C PHE A 259 -5.47 6.54 -1.17
N LEU A 260 -5.42 6.01 0.07
CA LEU A 260 -6.12 4.78 0.41
C LEU A 260 -7.64 4.95 0.28
N LEU A 261 -8.19 6.08 0.74
CA LEU A 261 -9.61 6.39 0.58
C LEU A 261 -10.03 6.39 -0.91
N LEU A 262 -9.26 7.08 -1.76
CA LEU A 262 -9.52 7.10 -3.21
C LEU A 262 -9.47 5.69 -3.81
N ASN A 263 -8.47 4.87 -3.42
CA ASN A 263 -8.34 3.51 -3.91
C ASN A 263 -9.54 2.64 -3.51
N LEU A 264 -9.95 2.69 -2.24
CA LEU A 264 -11.09 1.93 -1.73
C LEU A 264 -12.41 2.35 -2.39
N LEU A 265 -12.66 3.65 -2.56
CA LEU A 265 -13.88 4.14 -3.21
C LEU A 265 -13.94 3.81 -4.70
N THR A 266 -12.77 3.69 -5.35
CA THR A 266 -12.68 3.28 -6.75
C THR A 266 -12.97 1.79 -6.91
N SER A 267 -12.48 0.96 -5.99
CA SER A 267 -12.70 -0.49 -5.98
C SER A 267 -14.09 -0.89 -5.48
N HIS A 268 -14.68 -0.13 -4.56
CA HIS A 268 -15.94 -0.41 -3.88
C HIS A 268 -16.92 0.77 -3.97
N PRO A 269 -17.47 1.06 -5.17
CA PRO A 269 -18.38 2.19 -5.38
C PRO A 269 -19.65 2.11 -4.51
N GLU A 270 -20.05 0.91 -4.06
CA GLU A 270 -21.18 0.69 -3.15
C GLU A 270 -21.01 1.37 -1.79
N GLN A 271 -19.79 1.71 -1.37
CA GLN A 271 -19.54 2.41 -0.11
C GLN A 271 -19.64 3.94 -0.22
N LYS A 272 -19.78 4.49 -1.44
CA LYS A 272 -19.83 5.96 -1.65
C LYS A 272 -20.92 6.62 -0.82
N ASP A 273 -22.15 6.09 -0.84
CA ASP A 273 -23.28 6.69 -0.10
C ASP A 273 -23.06 6.66 1.43
N SER A 274 -22.48 5.58 1.95
CA SER A 274 -22.13 5.44 3.37
C SER A 274 -21.08 6.48 3.76
N VAL A 275 -20.02 6.61 2.97
CA VAL A 275 -18.93 7.56 3.20
C VAL A 275 -19.40 9.01 3.07
N VAL A 276 -20.26 9.33 2.11
CA VAL A 276 -20.89 10.66 2.00
C VAL A 276 -21.75 10.95 3.24
N SER A 277 -22.56 9.99 3.69
CA SER A 277 -23.42 10.14 4.86
C SER A 277 -22.65 10.38 6.17
N MET A 278 -21.40 9.93 6.25
CA MET A 278 -20.48 10.24 7.37
C MET A 278 -19.94 11.68 7.35
N GLY A 279 -20.27 12.47 6.32
CA GLY A 279 -19.79 13.84 6.18
C GLY A 279 -18.39 13.95 5.54
N MET A 280 -17.97 12.93 4.78
CA MET A 280 -16.65 12.91 4.15
C MET A 280 -16.43 14.07 3.17
N VAL A 281 -17.48 14.49 2.45
CA VAL A 281 -17.40 15.61 1.50
C VAL A 281 -16.98 16.90 2.21
N GLN A 282 -17.63 17.21 3.33
CA GLN A 282 -17.37 18.40 4.14
C GLN A 282 -15.93 18.37 4.68
N GLN A 283 -15.44 17.18 5.07
CA GLN A 283 -14.05 17.00 5.53
C GLN A 283 -13.03 17.21 4.41
N LEU A 284 -13.21 16.58 3.25
CA LEU A 284 -12.31 16.75 2.11
C LEU A 284 -12.26 18.22 1.66
N VAL A 285 -13.41 18.91 1.62
CA VAL A 285 -13.46 20.35 1.32
C VAL A 285 -12.73 21.19 2.37
N SER A 286 -12.85 20.85 3.65
CA SER A 286 -12.08 21.50 4.72
C SER A 286 -10.58 21.37 4.50
N VAL A 287 -10.13 20.16 4.15
CA VAL A 287 -8.73 19.87 3.84
C VAL A 287 -8.22 20.63 2.61
N LEU A 288 -9.06 20.89 1.59
CA LEU A 288 -8.68 21.72 0.44
C LEU A 288 -8.44 23.20 0.78
N ARG A 289 -8.97 23.68 1.91
CA ARG A 289 -8.74 25.06 2.38
C ARG A 289 -7.37 25.24 3.04
N THR A 290 -6.65 24.16 3.34
CA THR A 290 -5.29 24.25 3.89
C THR A 290 -4.30 24.77 2.82
N PRO A 291 -3.08 25.18 3.21
CA PRO A 291 -2.02 25.51 2.24
C PRO A 291 -1.84 24.40 1.21
N HIS A 292 -1.58 24.79 -0.04
CA HIS A 292 -1.46 23.84 -1.15
C HIS A 292 -0.27 22.91 -0.96
N SER A 293 -0.51 21.63 -1.24
CA SER A 293 0.47 20.55 -1.19
C SER A 293 0.06 19.46 -2.17
N PRO A 294 0.99 18.63 -2.66
CA PRO A 294 0.71 17.62 -3.69
C PRO A 294 -0.42 16.66 -3.34
N PHE A 295 -0.69 16.43 -2.05
CA PHE A 295 -1.77 15.56 -1.62
C PHE A 295 -3.18 16.07 -1.95
N HIS A 296 -3.35 17.37 -2.26
CA HIS A 296 -4.63 17.94 -2.70
C HIS A 296 -5.14 17.28 -3.98
N GLU A 297 -4.24 16.77 -4.83
CA GLU A 297 -4.58 15.94 -5.98
C GLU A 297 -5.43 14.72 -5.58
N HIS A 298 -4.98 13.95 -4.59
CA HIS A 298 -5.71 12.76 -4.12
C HIS A 298 -7.04 13.12 -3.44
N VAL A 299 -7.09 14.24 -2.71
CA VAL A 299 -8.31 14.75 -2.09
C VAL A 299 -9.34 15.14 -3.15
N LEU A 300 -8.91 15.83 -4.21
CA LEU A 300 -9.77 16.20 -5.34
C LEU A 300 -10.18 14.98 -6.16
N GLY A 301 -9.30 14.00 -6.33
CA GLY A 301 -9.60 12.69 -6.92
C GLY A 301 -10.69 11.97 -6.12
N ALA A 302 -10.56 11.91 -4.79
CA ALA A 302 -11.55 11.30 -3.91
C ALA A 302 -12.91 12.02 -3.98
N LEU A 303 -12.90 13.36 -3.97
CA LEU A 303 -14.13 14.15 -4.18
C LEU A 303 -14.76 13.88 -5.55
N CYS A 304 -13.98 13.76 -6.63
CA CYS A 304 -14.53 13.39 -7.94
C CYS A 304 -15.19 12.01 -7.88
N CYS A 305 -14.54 11.03 -7.22
CA CYS A 305 -15.06 9.69 -7.09
C CYS A 305 -16.38 9.64 -6.27
N LEU A 306 -16.48 10.44 -5.21
CA LEU A 306 -17.68 10.59 -4.38
C LEU A 306 -18.84 11.33 -5.07
N VAL A 307 -18.55 12.07 -6.14
CA VAL A 307 -19.55 12.80 -6.93
C VAL A 307 -20.00 12.01 -8.14
N GLU A 308 -19.12 11.19 -8.70
CA GLU A 308 -19.38 10.32 -9.84
C GLU A 308 -20.36 9.20 -9.43
N ASP A 309 -21.53 9.18 -10.10
CA ASP A 309 -22.62 8.24 -9.88
C ASP A 309 -23.20 8.21 -8.44
N CYS A 310 -23.02 9.29 -7.66
CA CYS A 310 -23.56 9.42 -6.30
C CYS A 310 -24.35 10.74 -6.15
N PRO A 311 -25.70 10.70 -6.20
CA PRO A 311 -26.54 11.90 -6.11
C PRO A 311 -26.38 12.66 -4.78
N GLN A 312 -26.17 11.94 -3.68
CA GLN A 312 -25.96 12.56 -2.37
C GLN A 312 -24.64 13.34 -2.32
N GLY A 313 -23.56 12.78 -2.89
CA GLY A 313 -22.27 13.48 -3.01
C GLY A 313 -22.38 14.75 -3.86
N LEU A 314 -23.14 14.70 -4.96
CA LEU A 314 -23.46 15.88 -5.77
C LEU A 314 -24.21 16.96 -4.96
N GLN A 315 -25.22 16.56 -4.18
CA GLN A 315 -26.00 17.48 -3.36
C GLN A 315 -25.13 18.15 -2.28
N ASP A 316 -24.28 17.37 -1.61
CA ASP A 316 -23.36 17.86 -0.59
C ASP A 316 -22.35 18.84 -1.19
N CYS A 317 -21.75 18.51 -2.34
CA CYS A 317 -20.84 19.42 -3.04
C CYS A 317 -21.52 20.73 -3.49
N ARG A 318 -22.82 20.68 -3.82
CA ARG A 318 -23.61 21.86 -4.20
C ARG A 318 -24.06 22.71 -3.01
N ASN A 319 -23.83 22.26 -1.77
CA ASN A 319 -24.25 22.99 -0.59
C ASN A 319 -23.56 24.38 -0.54
N PRO A 320 -24.32 25.49 -0.58
CA PRO A 320 -23.75 26.84 -0.56
C PRO A 320 -22.87 27.12 0.66
N ALA A 321 -23.13 26.46 1.80
CA ALA A 321 -22.34 26.61 3.02
C ALA A 321 -20.88 26.13 2.86
N LEU A 322 -20.61 25.23 1.90
CA LEU A 322 -19.26 24.77 1.60
C LEU A 322 -18.49 25.73 0.70
N GLY A 323 -19.15 26.60 -0.06
CA GLY A 323 -18.48 27.54 -0.98
C GLY A 323 -17.55 26.84 -1.99
N LEU A 324 -17.82 25.58 -2.33
CA LEU A 324 -16.90 24.74 -3.10
C LEU A 324 -16.65 25.29 -4.50
N GLU A 325 -17.65 25.88 -5.15
CA GLU A 325 -17.49 26.46 -6.50
C GLU A 325 -16.42 27.57 -6.53
N GLU A 326 -16.44 28.46 -5.54
CA GLU A 326 -15.46 29.55 -5.44
C GLU A 326 -14.07 29.03 -5.11
N LEU A 327 -13.99 28.06 -4.19
CA LEU A 327 -12.74 27.39 -3.82
C LEU A 327 -12.07 26.73 -5.03
N LEU A 328 -12.82 25.98 -5.85
CA LEU A 328 -12.31 25.34 -7.06
C LEU A 328 -11.86 26.38 -8.10
N ARG A 329 -12.58 27.49 -8.24
CA ARG A 329 -12.18 28.59 -9.14
C ARG A 329 -10.89 29.25 -8.68
N GLN A 330 -10.69 29.42 -7.37
CA GLN A 330 -9.44 29.92 -6.82
C GLN A 330 -8.29 28.95 -7.07
N LYS A 331 -8.44 27.68 -6.68
CA LYS A 331 -7.42 26.64 -6.88
C LYS A 331 -7.06 26.47 -8.36
N ALA A 332 -8.04 26.42 -9.27
CA ALA A 332 -7.77 26.31 -10.70
C ALA A 332 -6.93 27.48 -11.25
N ARG A 333 -7.05 28.70 -10.70
CA ARG A 333 -6.19 29.85 -11.05
C ARG A 333 -4.77 29.71 -10.49
N GLU A 334 -4.63 29.23 -9.25
CA GLU A 334 -3.34 29.04 -8.58
C GLU A 334 -2.49 27.91 -9.21
N LEU A 335 -3.16 26.91 -9.78
CA LEU A 335 -2.55 25.75 -10.44
C LEU A 335 -2.30 25.98 -11.94
N GLN A 336 -2.84 27.06 -12.52
CA GLN A 336 -2.73 27.31 -13.96
C GLN A 336 -1.28 27.61 -14.35
N GLY A 337 -0.77 26.88 -15.36
CA GLY A 337 0.59 27.07 -15.88
C GLY A 337 1.69 26.29 -15.16
N LYS A 338 1.34 25.46 -14.16
CA LYS A 338 2.26 24.54 -13.48
C LYS A 338 2.11 23.14 -14.06
N GLU A 339 3.15 22.61 -14.67
CA GLU A 339 3.10 21.27 -15.26
C GLU A 339 3.00 20.17 -14.19
N GLU A 340 3.61 20.40 -13.02
CA GLU A 340 3.56 19.47 -11.89
C GLU A 340 2.15 19.23 -11.32
N ASN A 341 1.20 20.14 -11.56
CA ASN A 341 -0.14 20.11 -10.97
C ASN A 341 -1.25 19.87 -12.01
N GLN A 342 -0.93 19.32 -13.18
CA GLN A 342 -1.91 19.11 -14.24
C GLN A 342 -3.03 18.14 -13.85
N GLU A 343 -2.72 17.09 -13.09
CA GLU A 343 -3.71 16.12 -12.62
C GLU A 343 -4.70 16.77 -11.63
N GLU A 344 -4.19 17.53 -10.66
CA GLU A 344 -4.99 18.31 -9.71
C GLU A 344 -5.91 19.31 -10.41
N LEU A 345 -5.38 20.03 -11.42
CA LEU A 345 -6.16 20.96 -12.24
C LEU A 345 -7.24 20.22 -13.05
N GLY A 346 -6.94 19.02 -13.53
CA GLY A 346 -7.89 18.12 -14.19
C GLY A 346 -9.06 17.77 -13.28
N PHE A 347 -8.78 17.32 -12.06
CA PHE A 347 -9.82 17.02 -11.07
C PHE A 347 -10.64 18.26 -10.69
N CYS A 348 -10.00 19.42 -10.48
CA CYS A 348 -10.72 20.67 -10.20
C CYS A 348 -11.73 21.02 -11.29
N LYS A 349 -11.32 20.94 -12.57
CA LYS A 349 -12.19 21.22 -13.71
C LYS A 349 -13.32 20.20 -13.80
N ARG A 350 -13.01 18.91 -13.64
CA ARG A 350 -14.01 17.82 -13.66
C ARG A 350 -15.06 18.02 -12.57
N LEU A 351 -14.65 18.26 -11.33
CA LEU A 351 -15.57 18.48 -10.20
C LEU A 351 -16.49 19.68 -10.46
N LYS A 352 -15.93 20.77 -11.01
CA LYS A 352 -16.71 21.97 -11.34
C LYS A 352 -17.77 21.68 -12.39
N VAL A 353 -17.43 20.92 -13.44
CA VAL A 353 -18.40 20.53 -14.48
C VAL A 353 -19.50 19.66 -13.90
N MET A 354 -19.14 18.60 -13.16
CA MET A 354 -20.14 17.67 -12.58
C MET A 354 -21.07 18.37 -11.57
N CYS A 355 -20.53 19.23 -10.71
CA CYS A 355 -21.30 19.84 -9.64
C CYS A 355 -22.04 21.12 -10.06
N PHE A 356 -21.50 21.94 -10.95
CA PHE A 356 -22.00 23.31 -11.16
C PHE A 356 -22.32 23.67 -12.61
N CYS A 357 -21.93 22.86 -13.59
CA CYS A 357 -22.48 23.01 -14.94
C CYS A 357 -23.84 22.30 -14.99
N LYS A 358 -24.90 23.08 -15.17
CA LYS A 358 -26.21 22.54 -15.56
C LYS A 358 -26.04 21.84 -16.91
N GLU A 359 -26.53 20.62 -17.06
CA GLU A 359 -27.00 20.17 -18.36
C GLU A 359 -27.93 21.27 -18.87
N GLN A 360 -27.59 21.89 -20.01
CA GLN A 360 -28.60 22.66 -20.71
C GLN A 360 -29.70 21.66 -21.06
N PRO A 361 -30.96 21.89 -20.68
CA PRO A 361 -32.04 21.12 -21.27
C PRO A 361 -31.95 21.35 -22.77
N ASP A 362 -31.91 20.27 -23.54
CA ASP A 362 -32.01 20.30 -25.00
C ASP A 362 -33.10 21.31 -25.39
N ASP A 363 -32.68 22.44 -25.93
CA ASP A 363 -33.54 23.37 -26.65
C ASP A 363 -33.85 22.74 -28.01
N SER A 364 -34.55 21.61 -27.97
CA SER A 364 -35.21 20.98 -29.12
C SER A 364 -36.71 20.93 -28.87
N GLY A 365 -37.24 22.08 -28.45
CA GLY A 365 -38.66 22.32 -28.27
C GLY A 365 -39.12 23.52 -29.10
N MET A 366 -39.71 23.21 -30.26
CA MET A 366 -40.56 24.09 -31.09
C MET A 366 -39.84 25.01 -32.08
N ASP A 367 -39.83 24.60 -33.34
CA ASP A 367 -40.51 25.41 -34.37
C ASP A 367 -41.57 24.54 -35.05
N ARG A 368 -42.81 25.03 -34.96
CA ARG A 368 -44.02 24.50 -35.60
C ARG A 368 -44.22 25.13 -36.96
#